data_AF-A0A0G0M5U1-F1
#
_entry.id   AF-A0A0G0M5U1-F1
#
_cell.length_a   1.000
_cell.length_b   1.000
_cell.length_c   1.000
_cell.angle_alpha   90.00
_cell.angle_beta   90.00
_cell.angle_gamma   90.00
#
_symmetry.space_group_name_H-M   'P 1'
#
loop_
_entity.id
_entity.type
_entity.pdbx_description
1 polymer ?
#
loop_
_entity_poly.entity_id
_entity_poly.type
_entity_poly.pdbx_seq_one_letter_code
_entity_poly.pdbx_strand_id
1 'polypeptide(L)'
;MSKQLFCQSKSPLFNSQSQPGDHLSLPANNLHCSERGISLATGIKGNVAVIHPSDRGSHLEWLGEHLKYACLGPLPEVVISQVEDLGEQFSNYEFHPYIFREKEHGFHRNEKWLSIVDKRDQKNLFIKMCQRIGIPTPKTWIFGCKEEVGNLESFPYPIWFKINCSSDGRGVLKCETPDELQEALSRISSDIKFQLQKDLGDKVVTFLNLQYRVVGGRAYRLCLTDQVLEGSKHVGNVFLGEKHHQSAWLVTDALANLDAKKGMRNVFAYDVAVIKKNGRYEYLVLEENPRYNGSSTPTIIAEKLRHRGTWLAKPFQLGKELTDVDLGEILYSRKTGQGVVPHITSTAKTKKEISVTLLAPSEPVRHYLENRLRYLLS
;
A
#
# COMPACT_ATOMS: atom_id res chain seq x y z
N MET A 1 -48.27 -30.12 -41.96
CA MET A 1 -47.49 -29.08 -42.69
C MET A 1 -46.73 -28.27 -41.64
N SER A 2 -45.44 -28.58 -41.40
CA SER A 2 -44.25 -27.80 -41.89
C SER A 2 -44.13 -26.42 -41.21
N LYS A 3 -43.08 -25.99 -40.51
CA LYS A 3 -41.62 -26.30 -40.55
C LYS A 3 -40.91 -25.79 -39.28
N GLN A 4 -39.76 -26.39 -38.96
CA GLN A 4 -38.70 -25.91 -38.05
C GLN A 4 -38.10 -24.54 -38.46
N LEU A 5 -37.46 -23.82 -37.53
CA LEU A 5 -36.03 -23.40 -37.62
C LEU A 5 -35.55 -22.62 -36.36
N PHE A 6 -34.53 -23.21 -35.71
CA PHE A 6 -33.29 -22.64 -35.15
C PHE A 6 -33.24 -21.51 -34.09
N CYS A 7 -32.57 -21.92 -33.00
CA CYS A 7 -31.70 -21.22 -32.06
C CYS A 7 -30.94 -19.98 -32.59
N GLN A 8 -30.94 -18.89 -31.82
CA GLN A 8 -29.75 -18.07 -31.58
C GLN A 8 -29.87 -17.28 -30.26
N SER A 9 -28.89 -17.50 -29.39
CA SER A 9 -28.63 -16.82 -28.13
C SER A 9 -28.14 -15.38 -28.34
N LYS A 10 -28.73 -14.42 -27.62
CA LYS A 10 -28.07 -13.14 -27.28
C LYS A 10 -28.37 -12.79 -25.83
N SER A 11 -27.38 -12.97 -24.97
CA SER A 11 -27.32 -12.40 -23.63
C SER A 11 -27.24 -10.87 -23.72
N PRO A 12 -27.99 -10.09 -22.93
CA PRO A 12 -27.75 -8.66 -22.82
C PRO A 12 -26.55 -8.42 -21.90
N LEU A 13 -25.60 -7.70 -22.49
CA LEU A 13 -24.41 -7.08 -21.94
C LEU A 13 -24.62 -6.44 -20.56
N PHE A 14 -23.62 -6.64 -19.71
CA PHE A 14 -23.32 -5.87 -18.51
C PHE A 14 -23.35 -4.36 -18.81
N ASN A 15 -24.41 -3.69 -18.37
CA ASN A 15 -24.44 -2.24 -18.17
C ASN A 15 -24.36 -2.00 -16.66
N SER A 16 -23.14 -1.95 -16.13
CA SER A 16 -22.88 -1.31 -14.84
C SER A 16 -21.98 -0.11 -15.08
N GLN A 17 -22.60 0.98 -15.53
CA GLN A 17 -22.06 2.30 -15.27
C GLN A 17 -22.02 2.47 -13.75
N SER A 18 -20.86 2.24 -13.14
CA SER A 18 -20.61 2.71 -11.78
C SER A 18 -20.50 4.22 -11.86
N GLN A 19 -21.39 4.93 -11.17
CA GLN A 19 -21.24 6.37 -11.02
C GLN A 19 -19.98 6.65 -10.20
N PRO A 20 -19.09 7.55 -10.65
CA PRO A 20 -18.00 8.05 -9.82
C PRO A 20 -18.61 9.09 -8.87
N GLY A 21 -18.99 8.71 -7.65
CA GLY A 21 -19.67 9.69 -6.79
C GLY A 21 -20.07 9.31 -5.36
N ASP A 22 -20.07 8.04 -4.95
CA ASP A 22 -20.33 7.72 -3.54
C ASP A 22 -19.05 7.89 -2.71
N HIS A 23 -18.64 9.15 -2.56
CA HIS A 23 -17.61 9.54 -1.60
C HIS A 23 -18.17 9.37 -0.19
N LEU A 24 -17.98 8.18 0.36
CA LEU A 24 -18.21 7.89 1.77
C LEU A 24 -17.26 8.76 2.59
N SER A 25 -17.81 9.83 3.16
CA SER A 25 -17.15 10.62 4.19
C SER A 25 -16.73 9.68 5.32
N LEU A 26 -15.46 9.75 5.73
CA LEU A 26 -15.02 9.12 6.96
C LEU A 26 -15.92 9.60 8.11
N PRO A 27 -16.43 8.71 8.98
CA PRO A 27 -17.21 9.13 10.15
C PRO A 27 -16.36 10.01 11.08
N ALA A 28 -17.03 10.80 11.92
CA ALA A 28 -16.40 11.89 12.67
C ALA A 28 -15.37 11.46 13.74
N ASN A 29 -15.35 10.17 14.14
CA ASN A 29 -14.48 9.67 15.21
C ASN A 29 -13.77 8.36 14.80
N ASN A 30 -12.55 8.47 14.29
CA ASN A 30 -11.70 7.33 13.91
C ASN A 30 -10.50 7.20 14.86
N LEU A 31 -10.18 5.97 15.26
CA LEU A 31 -8.99 5.62 16.03
C LEU A 31 -7.99 4.94 15.09
N HIS A 32 -6.94 5.67 14.74
CA HIS A 32 -5.89 5.17 13.86
C HIS A 32 -4.69 4.73 14.69
N CYS A 33 -4.42 3.42 14.72
CA CYS A 33 -3.14 2.94 15.21
C CYS A 33 -2.20 2.75 14.04
N SER A 34 -1.12 3.52 13.91
CA SER A 34 -0.15 3.21 12.87
C SER A 34 1.27 3.47 13.31
N GLU A 35 2.15 2.51 13.01
CA GLU A 35 3.58 2.76 13.04
C GLU A 35 3.98 3.83 11.99
N ARG A 36 3.13 4.16 11.00
CA ARG A 36 3.52 4.89 9.76
C ARG A 36 2.80 6.21 9.44
N GLY A 37 2.33 6.92 10.46
CA GLY A 37 1.78 8.28 10.32
C GLY A 37 0.54 8.43 9.42
N ILE A 38 -0.16 7.34 9.11
CA ILE A 38 -1.51 7.39 8.51
C ILE A 38 -2.46 8.11 9.46
N SER A 39 -2.28 7.89 10.77
CA SER A 39 -3.03 8.53 11.84
C SER A 39 -2.92 10.06 11.83
N LEU A 40 -1.81 10.62 11.33
CA LEU A 40 -1.55 12.06 11.30
C LEU A 40 -2.18 12.73 10.07
N ALA A 41 -2.26 12.02 8.94
CA ALA A 41 -2.78 12.54 7.69
C ALA A 41 -4.32 12.59 7.62
N THR A 42 -5.02 11.84 8.46
CA THR A 42 -6.49 11.80 8.46
C THR A 42 -7.11 13.01 9.15
N GLY A 43 -6.40 13.73 10.03
CA GLY A 43 -6.70 15.07 10.58
C GLY A 43 -8.17 15.54 10.63
N ILE A 44 -9.09 14.71 11.09
CA ILE A 44 -10.50 15.08 11.30
C ILE A 44 -10.65 15.40 12.79
N LYS A 45 -11.32 16.51 13.11
CA LYS A 45 -11.67 16.86 14.49
C LYS A 45 -12.44 15.70 15.11
N GLY A 46 -11.93 15.13 16.20
CA GLY A 46 -12.49 13.93 16.83
C GLY A 46 -11.73 12.64 16.53
N ASN A 47 -10.74 12.62 15.61
CA ASN A 47 -9.87 11.46 15.41
C ASN A 47 -8.78 11.36 16.50
N VAL A 48 -8.36 10.14 16.79
CA VAL A 48 -7.27 9.80 17.73
C VAL A 48 -6.18 9.04 17.00
N ALA A 49 -4.91 9.36 17.30
CA ALA A 49 -3.75 8.74 16.69
C ALA A 49 -2.86 8.05 17.73
N VAL A 50 -2.56 6.77 17.52
CA VAL A 50 -1.47 6.10 18.25
C VAL A 50 -0.17 6.35 17.48
N ILE A 51 0.81 6.99 18.12
CA ILE A 51 2.13 7.30 17.56
C ILE A 51 3.18 6.85 18.57
N HIS A 52 4.26 6.25 18.07
CA HIS A 52 5.32 5.73 18.94
C HIS A 52 5.99 6.88 19.74
N PRO A 53 6.32 6.69 21.04
CA PRO A 53 6.92 7.74 21.88
C PRO A 53 8.23 8.32 21.36
N SER A 54 9.02 7.55 20.60
CA SER A 54 10.26 8.05 19.97
C SER A 54 10.01 9.13 18.93
N ASP A 55 8.78 9.21 18.42
CA ASP A 55 8.36 10.16 17.40
C ASP A 55 7.67 11.35 18.07
N ARG A 56 7.87 11.56 19.38
CA ARG A 56 7.48 12.79 20.08
C ARG A 56 8.61 13.82 19.99
N GLY A 57 8.28 15.07 19.69
CA GLY A 57 9.22 16.19 19.68
C GLY A 57 8.83 17.32 18.73
N SER A 58 9.71 18.30 18.58
CA SER A 58 9.52 19.51 17.76
C SER A 58 9.13 19.24 16.29
N HIS A 59 9.45 18.07 15.76
CA HIS A 59 9.04 17.63 14.43
C HIS A 59 7.52 17.40 14.30
N LEU A 60 6.83 16.99 15.37
CA LEU A 60 5.36 16.89 15.38
C LEU A 60 4.70 18.27 15.41
N GLU A 61 5.27 19.21 16.17
CA GLU A 61 4.79 20.61 16.19
C GLU A 61 4.94 21.23 14.79
N TRP A 62 6.13 21.13 14.21
CA TRP A 62 6.40 21.55 12.83
C TRP A 62 5.41 20.92 11.84
N LEU A 63 5.20 19.60 11.91
CA LEU A 63 4.24 18.91 11.03
C LEU A 63 2.81 19.44 11.24
N GLY A 64 2.40 19.63 12.49
CA GLY A 64 1.05 20.08 12.82
C GLY A 64 0.75 21.48 12.30
N GLU A 65 1.72 22.39 12.39
CA GLU A 65 1.62 23.72 11.79
C GLU A 65 1.45 23.62 10.27
N HIS A 66 2.29 22.86 9.59
CA HIS A 66 2.23 22.72 8.13
C HIS A 66 0.94 22.03 7.65
N LEU A 67 0.43 21.01 8.37
CA LEU A 67 -0.83 20.34 8.05
C LEU A 67 -2.05 21.25 8.24
N LYS A 68 -2.01 22.12 9.26
CA LYS A 68 -3.04 23.16 9.46
C LYS A 68 -3.08 24.10 8.25
N TYR A 69 -1.93 24.57 7.78
CA TYR A 69 -1.84 25.44 6.59
C TYR A 69 -2.24 24.72 5.28
N ALA A 70 -1.88 23.45 5.12
CA ALA A 70 -2.33 22.61 4.00
C ALA A 70 -3.85 22.30 4.02
N CYS A 71 -4.60 22.89 4.97
CA CYS A 71 -6.04 22.73 5.13
C CYS A 71 -6.46 21.27 5.35
N LEU A 72 -5.59 20.47 5.96
CA LEU A 72 -5.88 19.11 6.40
C LEU A 72 -6.45 19.08 7.82
N GLY A 73 -6.66 20.23 8.47
CA GLY A 73 -7.15 20.33 9.85
C GLY A 73 -6.02 20.20 10.88
N PRO A 74 -6.32 20.38 12.17
CA PRO A 74 -5.34 20.19 13.23
C PRO A 74 -4.93 18.71 13.32
N LEU A 75 -3.77 18.46 13.94
CA LEU A 75 -3.41 17.11 14.34
C LEU A 75 -4.49 16.50 15.25
N PRO A 76 -4.67 15.16 15.21
CA PRO A 76 -5.56 14.46 16.15
C PRO A 76 -5.17 14.73 17.61
N GLU A 77 -6.18 14.70 18.48
CA GLU A 77 -6.16 15.29 19.83
C GLU A 77 -5.29 14.52 20.85
N VAL A 78 -5.01 13.24 20.60
CA VAL A 78 -4.29 12.39 21.55
C VAL A 78 -3.26 11.54 20.83
N VAL A 79 -2.02 11.55 21.34
CA VAL A 79 -0.89 10.71 20.94
C VAL A 79 -0.66 9.62 21.99
N ILE A 80 -1.14 8.41 21.71
CA ILE A 80 -1.01 7.24 22.61
C ILE A 80 0.17 6.38 22.17
N SER A 81 0.92 5.80 23.11
CA SER A 81 2.18 5.09 22.89
C SER A 81 2.02 3.70 22.28
N GLN A 82 0.98 2.98 22.67
CA GLN A 82 0.69 1.60 22.27
C GLN A 82 -0.83 1.38 22.16
N VAL A 83 -1.26 0.35 21.42
CA VAL A 83 -2.69 -0.01 21.27
C VAL A 83 -3.26 -0.49 22.60
N GLU A 84 -2.44 -1.14 23.39
CA GLU A 84 -2.79 -1.70 24.69
C GLU A 84 -3.08 -0.61 25.73
N ASP A 85 -2.57 0.60 25.51
CA ASP A 85 -2.83 1.78 26.35
C ASP A 85 -4.18 2.44 26.01
N LEU A 86 -4.90 1.93 25.00
CA LEU A 86 -6.22 2.43 24.64
C LEU A 86 -7.24 1.90 25.65
N GLY A 87 -7.78 2.81 26.47
CA GLY A 87 -8.86 2.52 27.40
C GLY A 87 -10.23 2.40 26.75
N GLU A 88 -11.23 1.94 27.52
CA GLU A 88 -12.63 1.79 27.09
C GLU A 88 -13.24 3.08 26.51
N GLN A 89 -12.73 4.24 26.88
CA GLN A 89 -13.17 5.54 26.34
C GLN A 89 -13.08 5.64 24.81
N PHE A 90 -12.27 4.79 24.15
CA PHE A 90 -12.14 4.73 22.70
C PHE A 90 -12.97 3.60 22.05
N SER A 91 -13.80 2.87 22.80
CA SER A 91 -14.59 1.74 22.29
C SER A 91 -15.61 2.14 21.21
N ASN A 92 -16.03 3.41 21.20
CA ASN A 92 -17.00 3.95 20.26
C ASN A 92 -16.37 4.53 18.97
N TYR A 93 -15.05 4.41 18.82
CA TYR A 93 -14.33 4.88 17.64
C TYR A 93 -14.27 3.79 16.57
N GLU A 94 -14.30 4.19 15.30
CA GLU A 94 -13.97 3.24 14.22
C GLU A 94 -12.47 2.93 14.26
N PHE A 95 -12.12 1.65 14.38
CA PHE A 95 -10.75 1.22 14.61
C PHE A 95 -10.01 0.93 13.29
N HIS A 96 -8.94 1.67 13.03
CA HIS A 96 -8.12 1.62 11.83
C HIS A 96 -6.63 1.37 12.17
N PRO A 97 -6.27 0.12 12.48
CA PRO A 97 -4.88 -0.23 12.74
C PRO A 97 -4.08 -0.31 11.43
N TYR A 98 -2.77 -0.18 11.53
CA TYR A 98 -1.83 -0.38 10.44
C TYR A 98 -1.99 -1.80 9.89
N ILE A 99 -1.91 -2.79 10.78
CA ILE A 99 -2.25 -4.19 10.53
C ILE A 99 -3.04 -4.71 11.74
N PHE A 100 -4.02 -5.59 11.52
CA PHE A 100 -4.84 -6.13 12.59
C PHE A 100 -4.31 -7.52 13.00
N ARG A 101 -3.50 -7.58 14.07
CA ARG A 101 -2.94 -8.82 14.64
C ARG A 101 -3.50 -9.06 16.05
N GLU A 102 -2.92 -10.03 16.77
CA GLU A 102 -3.31 -10.41 18.14
C GLU A 102 -3.45 -9.23 19.11
N LYS A 103 -2.53 -8.26 19.05
CA LYS A 103 -2.58 -7.06 19.90
C LYS A 103 -3.81 -6.21 19.60
N GLU A 104 -4.03 -5.92 18.32
CA GLU A 104 -5.19 -5.17 17.84
C GLU A 104 -6.50 -5.93 18.08
N HIS A 105 -6.49 -7.25 17.95
CA HIS A 105 -7.62 -8.12 18.25
C HIS A 105 -7.97 -8.10 19.75
N GLY A 106 -6.96 -8.10 20.63
CA GLY A 106 -7.16 -8.02 22.07
C GLY A 106 -7.92 -6.75 22.48
N PHE A 107 -7.63 -5.62 21.81
CA PHE A 107 -8.33 -4.35 22.00
C PHE A 107 -9.71 -4.33 21.29
N HIS A 108 -9.76 -4.75 20.02
CA HIS A 108 -10.97 -4.75 19.20
C HIS A 108 -11.27 -6.14 18.65
N ARG A 109 -11.99 -6.96 19.43
CA ARG A 109 -12.24 -8.37 19.08
C ARG A 109 -12.92 -8.55 17.73
N ASN A 110 -12.23 -9.22 16.82
CA ASN A 110 -12.77 -9.61 15.53
C ASN A 110 -12.03 -10.83 14.95
N GLU A 111 -12.55 -12.02 15.23
CA GLU A 111 -11.96 -13.29 14.81
C GLU A 111 -11.82 -13.43 13.29
N LYS A 112 -12.83 -12.97 12.55
CA LYS A 112 -12.83 -13.08 11.09
C LYS A 112 -11.73 -12.23 10.47
N TRP A 113 -11.54 -11.02 10.99
CA TRP A 113 -10.52 -10.10 10.50
C TRP A 113 -9.11 -10.58 10.85
N LEU A 114 -8.88 -11.03 12.08
CA LEU A 114 -7.60 -11.64 12.50
C LEU A 114 -7.27 -12.83 11.60
N SER A 115 -8.22 -13.76 11.46
CA SER A 115 -8.02 -14.98 10.68
C SER A 115 -7.72 -14.73 9.20
N ILE A 116 -8.34 -13.72 8.57
CA ILE A 116 -8.04 -13.41 7.17
C ILE A 116 -6.70 -12.68 7.05
N VAL A 117 -6.38 -11.72 7.92
CA VAL A 117 -5.09 -11.01 7.90
C VAL A 117 -3.95 -12.00 8.04
N ASP A 118 -4.01 -12.92 9.01
CA ASP A 118 -2.98 -13.95 9.22
C ASP A 118 -2.77 -14.85 8.00
N LYS A 119 -3.85 -15.15 7.25
CA LYS A 119 -3.76 -15.96 6.04
C LYS A 119 -3.23 -15.19 4.84
N ARG A 120 -3.52 -13.89 4.76
CA ARG A 120 -3.12 -13.02 3.63
C ARG A 120 -1.72 -12.48 3.76
N ASP A 121 -1.25 -12.30 4.98
CA ASP A 121 0.14 -11.90 5.27
C ASP A 121 1.15 -13.03 4.98
N GLN A 122 0.66 -14.27 4.81
CA GLN A 122 1.44 -15.44 4.40
C GLN A 122 1.56 -15.53 2.88
N LYS A 123 2.71 -15.12 2.33
CA LYS A 123 3.00 -15.13 0.88
C LYS A 123 2.74 -16.49 0.23
N ASN A 124 3.14 -17.58 0.89
CA ASN A 124 2.95 -18.93 0.38
C ASN A 124 1.47 -19.32 0.27
N LEU A 125 0.65 -18.95 1.25
CA LEU A 125 -0.79 -19.22 1.22
C LEU A 125 -1.50 -18.37 0.17
N PHE A 126 -1.11 -17.11 0.06
CA PHE A 126 -1.63 -16.19 -0.94
C PHE A 126 -1.37 -16.68 -2.36
N ILE A 127 -0.11 -16.98 -2.71
CA ILE A 127 0.24 -17.47 -4.05
C ILE A 127 -0.44 -18.82 -4.36
N LYS A 128 -0.45 -19.77 -3.42
CA LYS A 128 -1.17 -21.06 -3.59
C LYS A 128 -2.64 -20.84 -3.90
N MET A 129 -3.28 -19.88 -3.24
CA MET A 129 -4.67 -19.55 -3.52
C MET A 129 -4.80 -18.97 -4.92
N CYS A 130 -4.02 -17.94 -5.28
CA CYS A 130 -4.09 -17.30 -6.59
C CYS A 130 -3.97 -18.33 -7.73
N GLN A 131 -2.98 -19.22 -7.64
CA GLN A 131 -2.79 -20.32 -8.58
C GLN A 131 -4.00 -21.24 -8.68
N ARG A 132 -4.61 -21.59 -7.53
CA ARG A 132 -5.77 -22.48 -7.47
C ARG A 132 -7.02 -21.90 -8.14
N ILE A 133 -7.21 -20.59 -8.05
CA ILE A 133 -8.38 -19.90 -8.61
C ILE A 133 -8.11 -19.27 -9.98
N GLY A 134 -6.91 -19.51 -10.55
CA GLY A 134 -6.55 -19.03 -11.89
C GLY A 134 -6.16 -17.54 -11.96
N ILE A 135 -5.83 -16.90 -10.84
CA ILE A 135 -5.26 -15.54 -10.87
C ILE A 135 -3.79 -15.63 -11.31
N PRO A 136 -3.37 -14.86 -12.34
CA PRO A 136 -1.99 -14.88 -12.81
C PRO A 136 -1.00 -14.42 -11.74
N THR A 137 0.05 -15.21 -11.54
CA THR A 137 1.21 -14.89 -10.70
C THR A 137 2.49 -15.20 -11.47
N PRO A 138 3.65 -14.64 -11.11
CA PRO A 138 4.92 -15.16 -11.61
C PRO A 138 5.10 -16.64 -11.22
N LYS A 139 5.93 -17.37 -11.98
CA LYS A 139 6.28 -18.75 -11.62
C LYS A 139 6.92 -18.75 -10.23
N THR A 140 6.30 -19.47 -9.30
CA THR A 140 6.68 -19.45 -7.89
C THR A 140 6.73 -20.87 -7.37
N TRP A 141 7.84 -21.23 -6.75
CA TRP A 141 8.06 -22.48 -6.01
C TRP A 141 7.92 -22.18 -4.52
N ILE A 142 7.19 -23.04 -3.80
CA ILE A 142 6.79 -22.78 -2.43
C ILE A 142 7.32 -23.89 -1.54
N PHE A 143 8.06 -23.51 -0.51
CA PHE A 143 8.79 -24.43 0.36
C PHE A 143 8.31 -24.31 1.81
N GLY A 144 8.17 -25.46 2.46
CA GLY A 144 7.91 -25.61 3.89
C GLY A 144 9.16 -25.37 4.74
N CYS A 145 10.33 -25.75 4.22
CA CYS A 145 11.64 -25.59 4.83
C CYS A 145 12.75 -25.56 3.77
N LYS A 146 13.99 -25.27 4.19
CA LYS A 146 15.15 -25.20 3.28
C LYS A 146 15.60 -26.57 2.77
N GLU A 147 15.34 -27.63 3.52
CA GLU A 147 15.72 -29.01 3.18
C GLU A 147 14.87 -29.59 2.03
N GLU A 148 13.70 -28.99 1.75
CA GLU A 148 12.87 -29.33 0.59
C GLU A 148 13.45 -28.80 -0.75
N VAL A 149 14.45 -27.91 -0.70
CA VAL A 149 15.06 -27.37 -1.91
C VAL A 149 15.98 -28.43 -2.50
N GLY A 150 15.62 -28.91 -3.69
CA GLY A 150 16.43 -29.84 -4.47
C GLY A 150 17.62 -29.15 -5.15
N ASN A 151 17.96 -29.60 -6.36
CA ASN A 151 19.10 -29.08 -7.10
C ASN A 151 18.98 -27.57 -7.38
N LEU A 152 19.88 -26.77 -6.80
CA LEU A 152 19.91 -25.30 -6.93
C LEU A 152 20.15 -24.85 -8.38
N GLU A 153 20.87 -25.64 -9.19
CA GLU A 153 21.15 -25.35 -10.60
C GLU A 153 19.90 -25.41 -11.49
N SER A 154 18.81 -26.02 -10.99
CA SER A 154 17.59 -26.20 -11.77
C SER A 154 16.70 -24.96 -11.86
N PHE A 155 16.98 -23.91 -11.06
CA PHE A 155 16.17 -22.70 -11.04
C PHE A 155 16.56 -21.73 -12.16
N PRO A 156 15.58 -20.98 -12.73
CA PRO A 156 15.85 -20.04 -13.80
C PRO A 156 16.26 -18.68 -13.24
N TYR A 157 17.52 -18.56 -12.84
CA TYR A 157 18.07 -17.31 -12.32
C TYR A 157 17.96 -16.14 -13.32
N PRO A 158 17.76 -14.90 -12.85
CA PRO A 158 17.56 -14.55 -11.44
C PRO A 158 16.23 -15.03 -10.85
N ILE A 159 16.24 -15.22 -9.53
CA ILE A 159 15.05 -15.53 -8.73
C ILE A 159 14.97 -14.61 -7.50
N TRP A 160 13.77 -14.42 -7.01
CA TRP A 160 13.50 -13.77 -5.74
C TRP A 160 13.27 -14.81 -4.65
N PHE A 161 14.16 -14.85 -3.67
CA PHE A 161 13.92 -15.50 -2.39
C PHE A 161 13.03 -14.60 -1.53
N LYS A 162 11.90 -15.12 -1.04
CA LYS A 162 10.95 -14.36 -0.20
C LYS A 162 10.52 -15.20 1.00
N ILE A 163 10.82 -14.74 2.22
CA ILE A 163 10.30 -15.35 3.46
C ILE A 163 8.77 -15.24 3.49
N ASN A 164 8.10 -16.30 3.96
CA ASN A 164 6.64 -16.42 3.92
C ASN A 164 5.92 -15.26 4.62
N CYS A 165 6.40 -14.84 5.79
CA CYS A 165 5.88 -13.69 6.52
C CYS A 165 7.00 -12.68 6.73
N SER A 166 6.86 -11.49 6.16
CA SER A 166 7.79 -10.40 6.38
C SER A 166 7.20 -9.07 5.92
N SER A 167 7.63 -7.97 6.55
CA SER A 167 7.26 -6.61 6.16
C SER A 167 8.42 -5.88 5.47
N ASP A 168 8.09 -4.91 4.62
CA ASP A 168 9.03 -3.90 4.07
C ASP A 168 10.18 -4.44 3.24
N GLY A 169 9.95 -5.54 2.54
CA GLY A 169 11.00 -6.20 1.77
C GLY A 169 12.08 -6.85 2.63
N ARG A 170 11.96 -6.85 3.97
CA ARG A 170 12.84 -7.66 4.82
C ARG A 170 12.63 -9.12 4.48
N GLY A 171 13.70 -9.88 4.31
CA GLY A 171 13.61 -11.28 3.87
C GLY A 171 13.18 -11.45 2.41
N VAL A 172 13.32 -10.41 1.58
CA VAL A 172 13.27 -10.51 0.12
C VAL A 172 14.67 -10.28 -0.43
N LEU A 173 15.22 -11.27 -1.13
CA LEU A 173 16.54 -11.21 -1.74
C LEU A 173 16.44 -11.59 -3.21
N LYS A 174 17.12 -10.85 -4.07
CA LYS A 174 17.35 -11.29 -5.45
C LYS A 174 18.59 -12.17 -5.43
N CYS A 175 18.47 -13.38 -5.93
CA CYS A 175 19.58 -14.29 -6.16
C CYS A 175 19.79 -14.37 -7.67
N GLU A 176 20.94 -13.92 -8.14
CA GLU A 176 21.39 -13.98 -9.54
C GLU A 176 22.05 -15.34 -9.85
N THR A 177 22.47 -16.08 -8.81
CA THR A 177 23.20 -17.36 -8.96
C THR A 177 22.75 -18.42 -7.94
N PRO A 178 23.06 -19.71 -8.20
CA PRO A 178 22.92 -20.79 -7.22
C PRO A 178 23.64 -20.53 -5.89
N ASP A 179 24.85 -19.97 -5.93
CA ASP A 179 25.63 -19.67 -4.73
C ASP A 179 24.95 -18.60 -3.86
N GLU A 180 24.38 -17.56 -4.48
CA GLU A 180 23.60 -16.54 -3.75
C GLU A 180 22.33 -17.11 -3.14
N LEU A 181 21.67 -18.07 -3.81
CA LEU A 181 20.53 -18.78 -3.22
C LEU A 181 20.98 -19.67 -2.04
N GLN A 182 22.09 -20.39 -2.19
CA GLN A 182 22.67 -21.21 -1.12
C GLN A 182 23.00 -20.37 0.12
N GLU A 183 23.53 -19.16 -0.08
CA GLU A 183 23.78 -18.21 0.98
C GLU A 183 22.48 -17.69 1.63
N ALA A 184 21.45 -17.38 0.84
CA ALA A 184 20.16 -16.99 1.38
C ALA A 184 19.54 -18.10 2.25
N LEU A 185 19.65 -19.36 1.81
CA LEU A 185 19.15 -20.54 2.53
C LEU A 185 19.93 -20.83 3.81
N SER A 186 21.25 -20.57 3.83
CA SER A 186 22.07 -20.79 5.03
C SER A 186 21.72 -19.84 6.18
N ARG A 187 21.17 -18.67 5.85
CA ARG A 187 20.77 -17.62 6.80
C ARG A 187 19.42 -17.88 7.50
N ILE A 188 18.66 -18.89 7.08
CA ILE A 188 17.37 -19.23 7.69
C ILE A 188 17.43 -20.56 8.46
N SER A 189 16.64 -20.67 9.53
CA SER A 189 16.42 -21.93 10.23
C SER A 189 15.48 -22.86 9.46
N SER A 190 15.53 -24.16 9.75
CA SER A 190 14.79 -25.20 9.02
C SER A 190 13.27 -25.10 9.18
N ASP A 191 12.76 -24.36 10.17
CA ASP A 191 11.32 -24.12 10.36
C ASP A 191 10.78 -22.94 9.54
N ILE A 192 11.65 -22.18 8.86
CA ILE A 192 11.25 -21.01 8.08
C ILE A 192 10.71 -21.42 6.72
N LYS A 193 9.44 -21.07 6.50
CA LYS A 193 8.76 -21.18 5.22
C LYS A 193 9.16 -20.02 4.31
N PHE A 194 9.30 -20.29 3.02
CA PHE A 194 9.61 -19.26 2.02
C PHE A 194 9.10 -19.68 0.63
N GLN A 195 9.25 -18.78 -0.33
CA GLN A 195 9.05 -19.07 -1.74
C GLN A 195 10.22 -18.55 -2.57
N LEU A 196 10.48 -19.24 -3.67
CA LEU A 196 11.34 -18.78 -4.74
C LEU A 196 10.43 -18.33 -5.88
N GLN A 197 10.60 -17.10 -6.36
CA GLN A 197 9.77 -16.56 -7.43
C GLN A 197 10.66 -16.17 -8.60
N LYS A 198 10.34 -16.66 -9.80
CA LYS A 198 11.10 -16.31 -11.01
C LYS A 198 11.11 -14.80 -11.20
N ASP A 199 12.28 -14.23 -11.43
CA ASP A 199 12.41 -12.83 -11.80
C ASP A 199 11.75 -12.55 -13.16
N LEU A 200 11.08 -11.41 -13.26
CA LEU A 200 10.34 -11.03 -14.46
C LEU A 200 11.20 -10.33 -15.51
N GLY A 201 12.44 -9.94 -15.15
CA GLY A 201 13.43 -9.36 -16.03
C GLY A 201 13.02 -8.04 -16.67
N ASP A 202 13.57 -7.80 -17.86
CA ASP A 202 13.38 -6.62 -18.71
C ASP A 202 11.96 -6.42 -19.23
N LYS A 203 11.08 -7.41 -19.07
CA LYS A 203 9.69 -7.35 -19.53
C LYS A 203 8.81 -6.52 -18.61
N VAL A 204 9.26 -6.24 -17.39
CA VAL A 204 8.52 -5.44 -16.44
C VAL A 204 8.49 -3.99 -16.91
N VAL A 205 7.29 -3.45 -17.00
CA VAL A 205 7.04 -2.04 -17.35
C VAL A 205 6.94 -1.21 -16.08
N THR A 206 6.21 -1.71 -15.09
CA THR A 206 6.02 -1.06 -13.80
C THR A 206 5.53 -2.08 -12.78
N PHE A 207 5.65 -1.73 -11.50
CA PHE A 207 5.02 -2.44 -10.40
C PHE A 207 3.92 -1.55 -9.84
N LEU A 208 2.72 -2.08 -9.71
CA LEU A 208 1.55 -1.36 -9.24
C LEU A 208 1.25 -1.73 -7.81
N ASN A 209 0.68 -0.78 -7.07
CA ASN A 209 -0.02 -1.02 -5.83
C ASN A 209 -1.51 -0.69 -6.02
N LEU A 210 -2.38 -1.69 -5.83
CA LEU A 210 -3.83 -1.57 -5.99
C LEU A 210 -4.50 -1.63 -4.62
N GLN A 211 -4.99 -0.49 -4.14
CA GLN A 211 -5.61 -0.35 -2.84
C GLN A 211 -7.13 -0.51 -2.92
N TYR A 212 -7.67 -1.18 -1.91
CA TYR A 212 -9.11 -1.33 -1.68
C TYR A 212 -9.49 -0.80 -0.31
N ARG A 213 -10.73 -0.37 -0.14
CA ARG A 213 -11.36 -0.10 1.16
C ARG A 213 -12.58 -1.01 1.31
N VAL A 214 -12.69 -1.70 2.43
CA VAL A 214 -13.90 -2.47 2.75
C VAL A 214 -14.92 -1.58 3.44
N VAL A 215 -16.14 -1.49 2.88
CA VAL A 215 -17.29 -0.81 3.48
C VAL A 215 -18.50 -1.73 3.41
N GLY A 216 -19.20 -1.93 4.53
CA GLY A 216 -20.39 -2.79 4.57
C GLY A 216 -20.13 -4.22 4.09
N GLY A 217 -18.91 -4.75 4.30
CA GLY A 217 -18.50 -6.09 3.87
C GLY A 217 -18.24 -6.23 2.36
N ARG A 218 -18.12 -5.13 1.62
CA ARG A 218 -17.77 -5.10 0.19
C ARG A 218 -16.47 -4.34 -0.02
N ALA A 219 -15.64 -4.80 -0.95
CA ALA A 219 -14.41 -4.11 -1.31
C ALA A 219 -14.67 -3.07 -2.41
N TYR A 220 -14.20 -1.86 -2.19
CA TYR A 220 -14.26 -0.75 -3.15
C TYR A 220 -12.84 -0.38 -3.55
N ARG A 221 -12.62 -0.17 -4.85
CA ARG A 221 -11.34 0.31 -5.38
C ARG A 221 -11.05 1.69 -4.79
N LEU A 222 -9.87 1.86 -4.21
CA LEU A 222 -9.47 3.11 -3.57
C LEU A 222 -8.45 3.87 -4.43
N CYS A 223 -7.33 3.25 -4.79
CA CYS A 223 -6.30 3.89 -5.61
C CYS A 223 -5.43 2.85 -6.31
N LEU A 224 -4.93 3.20 -7.50
CA LEU A 224 -3.89 2.45 -8.22
C LEU A 224 -2.70 3.37 -8.40
N THR A 225 -1.54 2.95 -7.93
CA THR A 225 -0.30 3.72 -8.02
C THR A 225 0.82 2.87 -8.58
N ASP A 226 1.79 3.51 -9.24
CA ASP A 226 3.05 2.87 -9.60
C ASP A 226 3.99 2.97 -8.40
N GLN A 227 4.68 1.88 -8.10
CA GLN A 227 5.76 1.84 -7.14
C GLN A 227 6.98 2.53 -7.76
N VAL A 228 7.54 3.48 -7.04
CA VAL A 228 8.81 4.13 -7.38
C VAL A 228 9.92 3.28 -6.77
N LEU A 229 10.82 2.79 -7.62
CA LEU A 229 11.93 1.91 -7.24
C LEU A 229 13.28 2.58 -7.46
N GLU A 230 14.21 2.39 -6.53
CA GLU A 230 15.64 2.63 -6.70
C GLU A 230 16.35 1.26 -6.72
N GLY A 231 16.72 0.78 -7.91
CA GLY A 231 17.09 -0.62 -8.10
C GLY A 231 15.91 -1.54 -7.75
N SER A 232 16.10 -2.42 -6.77
CA SER A 232 15.05 -3.31 -6.24
C SER A 232 14.31 -2.74 -5.03
N LYS A 233 14.73 -1.58 -4.51
CA LYS A 233 14.18 -1.00 -3.29
C LYS A 233 12.98 -0.12 -3.62
N HIS A 234 11.84 -0.43 -3.02
CA HIS A 234 10.68 0.46 -3.04
C HIS A 234 10.95 1.70 -2.20
N VAL A 235 10.85 2.88 -2.83
CA VAL A 235 11.09 4.18 -2.20
C VAL A 235 9.86 5.09 -2.20
N GLY A 236 8.77 4.74 -2.88
CA GLY A 236 7.59 5.59 -2.89
C GLY A 236 6.52 5.14 -3.87
N ASN A 237 5.48 5.94 -4.02
CA ASN A 237 4.38 5.66 -4.95
C ASN A 237 4.03 6.91 -5.75
N VAL A 238 3.61 6.69 -7.00
CA VAL A 238 3.15 7.76 -7.88
C VAL A 238 1.78 7.40 -8.46
N PHE A 239 0.84 8.32 -8.35
CA PHE A 239 -0.45 8.25 -9.03
C PHE A 239 -0.38 9.04 -10.33
N LEU A 240 -0.64 8.35 -11.45
CA LEU A 240 -0.60 8.91 -12.80
C LEU A 240 -1.99 9.19 -13.38
N GLY A 241 -3.06 8.93 -12.62
CA GLY A 241 -4.44 9.13 -13.04
C GLY A 241 -5.24 7.83 -13.15
N GLU A 242 -6.57 7.95 -13.13
CA GLU A 242 -7.49 6.79 -13.01
C GLU A 242 -7.44 5.82 -14.19
N LYS A 243 -7.09 6.30 -15.39
CA LYS A 243 -7.02 5.48 -16.60
C LYS A 243 -5.71 4.69 -16.70
N HIS A 244 -4.71 5.01 -15.88
CA HIS A 244 -3.41 4.36 -15.90
C HIS A 244 -3.54 2.90 -15.45
N HIS A 245 -3.17 1.96 -16.31
CA HIS A 245 -3.25 0.50 -16.06
C HIS A 245 -4.57 0.01 -15.44
N GLN A 246 -5.71 0.61 -15.77
CA GLN A 246 -7.01 0.25 -15.19
C GLN A 246 -7.38 -1.23 -15.34
N SER A 247 -6.84 -1.93 -16.33
CA SER A 247 -7.07 -3.38 -16.52
C SER A 247 -6.46 -4.24 -15.40
N ALA A 248 -5.54 -3.71 -14.58
CA ALA A 248 -5.02 -4.38 -13.40
C ALA A 248 -6.11 -4.70 -12.36
N TRP A 249 -7.20 -3.92 -12.33
CA TRP A 249 -8.34 -4.20 -11.47
C TRP A 249 -8.99 -5.55 -11.78
N LEU A 250 -8.96 -6.01 -13.04
CA LEU A 250 -9.56 -7.28 -13.46
C LEU A 250 -8.94 -8.50 -12.77
N VAL A 251 -7.67 -8.42 -12.35
CA VAL A 251 -6.99 -9.52 -11.64
C VAL A 251 -7.10 -9.43 -10.13
N THR A 252 -7.52 -8.28 -9.57
CA THR A 252 -7.59 -8.06 -8.11
C THR A 252 -9.01 -7.94 -7.57
N ASP A 253 -10.01 -7.53 -8.37
CA ASP A 253 -11.39 -7.30 -7.88
C ASP A 253 -12.00 -8.57 -7.26
N ALA A 254 -11.76 -9.73 -7.90
CA ALA A 254 -12.29 -11.00 -7.43
C ALA A 254 -11.64 -11.41 -6.09
N LEU A 255 -10.35 -11.15 -5.92
CA LEU A 255 -9.61 -11.37 -4.67
C LEU A 255 -10.16 -10.45 -3.58
N ALA A 256 -10.26 -9.15 -3.86
CA ALA A 256 -10.70 -8.15 -2.90
C ALA A 256 -12.12 -8.44 -2.38
N ASN A 257 -13.03 -8.82 -3.28
CA ASN A 257 -14.39 -9.20 -2.90
C ASN A 257 -14.44 -10.51 -2.10
N LEU A 258 -13.56 -11.47 -2.39
CA LEU A 258 -13.45 -12.69 -1.60
C LEU A 258 -12.95 -12.39 -0.19
N ASP A 259 -11.97 -11.49 -0.06
CA ASP A 259 -11.37 -11.12 1.22
C ASP A 259 -12.34 -10.33 2.09
N ALA A 260 -13.06 -9.36 1.50
CA ALA A 260 -14.13 -8.65 2.18
C ALA A 260 -15.21 -9.60 2.72
N LYS A 261 -15.66 -10.58 1.91
CA LYS A 261 -16.63 -11.61 2.34
C LYS A 261 -16.11 -12.50 3.47
N LYS A 262 -14.79 -12.73 3.52
CA LYS A 262 -14.14 -13.52 4.58
C LYS A 262 -13.88 -12.70 5.86
N GLY A 263 -14.19 -11.41 5.86
CA GLY A 263 -14.10 -10.54 7.02
C GLY A 263 -12.92 -9.58 7.01
N MET A 264 -12.25 -9.39 5.86
CA MET A 264 -11.28 -8.30 5.71
C MET A 264 -11.99 -6.97 5.99
N ARG A 265 -11.30 -6.05 6.67
CA ARG A 265 -11.82 -4.70 6.96
C ARG A 265 -10.78 -3.65 6.60
N ASN A 266 -11.24 -2.40 6.54
CA ASN A 266 -10.41 -1.23 6.27
C ASN A 266 -9.68 -1.31 4.93
N VAL A 267 -8.51 -0.67 4.87
CA VAL A 267 -7.70 -0.58 3.66
C VAL A 267 -6.70 -1.73 3.63
N PHE A 268 -6.59 -2.35 2.47
CA PHE A 268 -5.61 -3.36 2.13
C PHE A 268 -5.23 -3.19 0.66
N ALA A 269 -4.16 -3.83 0.21
CA ALA A 269 -3.66 -3.64 -1.14
C ALA A 269 -3.07 -4.92 -1.75
N TYR A 270 -2.97 -4.93 -3.07
CA TYR A 270 -2.23 -5.95 -3.81
C TYR A 270 -1.09 -5.29 -4.58
N ASP A 271 0.06 -5.95 -4.58
CA ASP A 271 1.17 -5.58 -5.47
C ASP A 271 1.09 -6.41 -6.74
N VAL A 272 1.20 -5.74 -7.89
CA VAL A 272 1.01 -6.34 -9.21
C VAL A 272 2.15 -5.91 -10.13
N ALA A 273 2.86 -6.87 -10.73
CA ALA A 273 3.77 -6.56 -11.82
C ALA A 273 3.00 -6.41 -13.13
N VAL A 274 3.34 -5.37 -13.88
CA VAL A 274 2.90 -5.21 -15.27
C VAL A 274 4.04 -5.65 -16.18
N ILE A 275 3.81 -6.66 -16.99
CA ILE A 275 4.77 -7.06 -18.03
C ILE A 275 4.21 -6.78 -19.42
N LYS A 276 5.08 -6.45 -20.37
CA LYS A 276 4.69 -6.31 -21.77
C LYS A 276 5.15 -7.54 -22.56
N LYS A 277 4.20 -8.27 -23.13
CA LYS A 277 4.45 -9.47 -23.94
C LYS A 277 3.65 -9.40 -25.23
N ASN A 278 4.32 -9.53 -26.37
CA ASN A 278 3.71 -9.48 -27.70
C ASN A 278 2.82 -8.24 -27.92
N GLY A 279 3.28 -7.08 -27.44
CA GLY A 279 2.55 -5.82 -27.54
C GLY A 279 1.37 -5.65 -26.58
N ARG A 280 1.08 -6.62 -25.71
CA ARG A 280 -0.01 -6.57 -24.72
C ARG A 280 0.55 -6.53 -23.30
N TYR A 281 -0.19 -5.87 -22.41
CA TYR A 281 0.11 -5.90 -20.98
C TYR A 281 -0.49 -7.15 -20.33
N GLU A 282 0.31 -7.84 -19.54
CA GLU A 282 -0.15 -8.88 -18.62
C GLU A 282 0.07 -8.39 -17.19
N TYR A 283 -0.85 -8.73 -16.29
CA TYR A 283 -0.87 -8.29 -14.91
C TYR A 283 -0.69 -9.50 -14.00
N LEU A 284 0.42 -9.54 -13.27
CA LEU A 284 0.80 -10.66 -12.42
C LEU A 284 0.77 -10.23 -10.96
N VAL A 285 -0.10 -10.85 -10.15
CA VAL A 285 -0.20 -10.53 -8.73
C VAL A 285 1.02 -11.12 -7.99
N LEU A 286 1.66 -10.29 -7.17
CA LEU A 286 2.92 -10.60 -6.48
C LEU A 286 2.69 -10.98 -5.02
N GLU A 287 1.91 -10.16 -4.32
CA GLU A 287 1.57 -10.33 -2.91
C GLU A 287 0.33 -9.51 -2.54
N GLU A 288 -0.23 -9.83 -1.37
CA GLU A 288 -1.24 -9.02 -0.70
C GLU A 288 -0.63 -8.38 0.54
N ASN A 289 -0.98 -7.11 0.74
CA ASN A 289 -0.71 -6.35 1.94
C ASN A 289 -2.05 -6.19 2.67
N PRO A 290 -2.41 -7.06 3.64
CA PRO A 290 -3.68 -7.02 4.37
C PRO A 290 -3.69 -5.92 5.44
N ARG A 291 -3.19 -4.75 5.06
CA ARG A 291 -2.80 -3.64 5.93
C ARG A 291 -2.71 -2.38 5.11
N TYR A 292 -2.63 -1.25 5.82
CA TYR A 292 -2.12 -0.05 5.20
C TYR A 292 -0.64 -0.21 4.81
N ASN A 293 -0.22 0.49 3.76
CA ASN A 293 1.12 0.42 3.21
C ASN A 293 1.63 1.81 2.77
N GLY A 294 2.77 1.85 2.08
CA GLY A 294 3.46 3.11 1.72
C GLY A 294 2.64 4.08 0.86
N SER A 295 1.63 3.61 0.13
CA SER A 295 0.72 4.46 -0.65
C SER A 295 -0.54 4.88 0.12
N SER A 296 -0.81 4.32 1.30
CA SER A 296 -2.06 4.59 2.02
C SER A 296 -2.19 6.03 2.51
N THR A 297 -1.15 6.56 3.16
CA THR A 297 -1.10 7.96 3.61
C THR A 297 -1.34 8.94 2.46
N PRO A 298 -0.57 8.91 1.35
CA PRO A 298 -0.78 9.85 0.25
C PRO A 298 -2.14 9.70 -0.44
N THR A 299 -2.67 8.48 -0.56
CA THR A 299 -4.03 8.24 -1.07
C THR A 299 -5.09 8.92 -0.21
N ILE A 300 -5.01 8.79 1.11
CA ILE A 300 -5.95 9.44 2.04
C ILE A 300 -5.82 10.96 1.99
N ILE A 301 -4.59 11.49 1.92
CA ILE A 301 -4.34 12.92 1.74
C ILE A 301 -5.03 13.42 0.46
N ALA A 302 -4.80 12.73 -0.66
CA ALA A 302 -5.38 13.08 -1.95
C ALA A 302 -6.92 13.02 -1.91
N GLU A 303 -7.51 11.97 -1.33
CA GLU A 303 -8.97 11.82 -1.18
C GLU A 303 -9.57 12.97 -0.35
N LYS A 304 -8.96 13.28 0.79
CA LYS A 304 -9.41 14.33 1.71
C LYS A 304 -9.34 15.72 1.08
N LEU A 305 -8.29 15.99 0.31
CA LEU A 305 -8.14 17.23 -0.46
C LEU A 305 -8.94 17.22 -1.75
N ARG A 306 -9.64 16.11 -2.07
CA ARG A 306 -10.37 15.90 -3.33
C ARG A 306 -9.47 16.14 -4.55
N HIS A 307 -8.19 15.80 -4.42
CA HIS A 307 -7.21 15.96 -5.49
C HIS A 307 -7.54 15.00 -6.63
N ARG A 308 -7.47 15.50 -7.87
CA ARG A 308 -7.77 14.73 -9.09
C ARG A 308 -6.59 14.66 -10.05
N GLY A 309 -5.53 15.42 -9.78
CA GLY A 309 -4.32 15.41 -10.58
C GLY A 309 -3.39 14.24 -10.22
N THR A 310 -2.14 14.34 -10.66
CA THR A 310 -1.10 13.38 -10.31
C THR A 310 -0.57 13.65 -8.91
N TRP A 311 0.00 12.62 -8.28
CA TRP A 311 0.75 12.82 -7.06
C TRP A 311 1.94 11.87 -6.95
N LEU A 312 2.99 12.29 -6.25
CA LEU A 312 4.16 11.47 -5.92
C LEU A 312 4.38 11.54 -4.42
N ALA A 313 4.57 10.39 -3.79
CA ALA A 313 4.91 10.29 -2.39
C ALA A 313 6.16 9.45 -2.19
N LYS A 314 7.19 10.04 -1.60
CA LYS A 314 8.46 9.37 -1.29
C LYS A 314 9.20 10.14 -0.20
N PRO A 315 10.16 9.52 0.51
CA PRO A 315 11.03 10.23 1.41
C PRO A 315 12.06 11.08 0.64
N PHE A 316 12.48 12.18 1.27
CA PHE A 316 13.56 13.05 0.81
C PHE A 316 14.55 13.24 1.94
N GLN A 317 15.85 13.17 1.61
CA GLN A 317 16.92 13.45 2.56
C GLN A 317 17.00 14.95 2.87
N LEU A 318 17.34 15.26 4.12
CA LEU A 318 17.51 16.62 4.63
C LEU A 318 19.01 16.93 4.79
N GLY A 319 19.45 18.05 4.24
CA GLY A 319 20.77 18.64 4.50
C GLY A 319 20.82 19.49 5.79
N LYS A 320 19.67 19.70 6.43
CA LYS A 320 19.47 20.53 7.63
C LYS A 320 18.47 19.87 8.59
N GLU A 321 18.27 20.45 9.77
CA GLU A 321 17.24 19.97 10.69
C GLU A 321 15.84 20.23 10.12
N LEU A 322 14.89 19.32 10.38
CA LEU A 322 13.53 19.42 9.84
C LEU A 322 12.85 20.75 10.24
N THR A 323 13.10 21.23 11.45
CA THR A 323 12.52 22.48 11.96
C THR A 323 13.01 23.72 11.22
N ASP A 324 14.15 23.62 10.51
CA ASP A 324 14.71 24.72 9.71
C ASP A 324 14.20 24.69 8.26
N VAL A 325 13.38 23.69 7.90
CA VAL A 325 12.76 23.59 6.58
C VAL A 325 11.53 24.48 6.55
N ASP A 326 11.60 25.54 5.76
CA ASP A 326 10.44 26.33 5.35
C ASP A 326 9.95 25.86 3.98
N LEU A 327 8.75 25.28 3.94
CA LEU A 327 8.10 24.87 2.69
C LEU A 327 7.47 26.06 1.94
N GLY A 328 7.30 27.20 2.60
CA GLY A 328 6.91 28.49 2.02
C GLY A 328 5.94 28.40 0.86
N GLU A 329 6.43 28.80 -0.33
CA GLU A 329 5.67 28.89 -1.57
C GLU A 329 5.25 27.53 -2.18
N ILE A 330 5.93 26.44 -1.80
CA ILE A 330 5.63 25.11 -2.33
C ILE A 330 4.71 24.29 -1.43
N LEU A 331 4.39 24.77 -0.22
CA LEU A 331 3.39 24.13 0.63
C LEU A 331 2.04 24.03 -0.11
N TYR A 332 1.33 22.92 0.08
CA TYR A 332 0.06 22.70 -0.59
C TYR A 332 -0.93 23.84 -0.34
N SER A 333 -1.50 24.34 -1.44
CA SER A 333 -2.54 25.38 -1.41
C SER A 333 -3.82 24.88 -2.05
N ARG A 334 -4.93 24.93 -1.31
CA ARG A 334 -6.27 24.65 -1.86
C ARG A 334 -6.66 25.60 -2.99
N LYS A 335 -6.13 26.83 -2.99
CA LYS A 335 -6.41 27.82 -4.03
C LYS A 335 -5.86 27.37 -5.39
N THR A 336 -4.67 26.77 -5.39
CA THR A 336 -4.01 26.31 -6.62
C THR A 336 -4.25 24.82 -6.89
N GLY A 337 -4.66 24.05 -5.89
CA GLY A 337 -4.85 22.60 -5.99
C GLY A 337 -3.53 21.83 -6.10
N GLN A 338 -2.41 22.44 -5.70
CA GLN A 338 -1.08 21.84 -5.83
C GLN A 338 -0.15 22.23 -4.69
N GLY A 339 0.93 21.46 -4.54
CA GLY A 339 2.04 21.72 -3.62
C GLY A 339 2.43 20.47 -2.82
N VAL A 340 3.27 20.69 -1.82
CA VAL A 340 3.86 19.68 -0.94
C VAL A 340 3.01 19.54 0.30
N VAL A 341 2.64 18.32 0.65
CA VAL A 341 2.05 17.97 1.94
C VAL A 341 3.06 17.12 2.71
N PRO A 342 3.68 17.63 3.79
CA PRO A 342 4.52 16.80 4.63
C PRO A 342 3.69 15.80 5.42
N HIS A 343 4.26 14.62 5.68
CA HIS A 343 3.69 13.64 6.59
C HIS A 343 4.81 12.78 7.19
N ILE A 344 4.61 12.23 8.37
CA ILE A 344 5.61 11.34 8.98
C ILE A 344 5.34 9.90 8.53
N THR A 345 6.40 9.17 8.21
CA THR A 345 6.38 7.70 8.16
C THR A 345 7.42 7.18 9.16
N SER A 346 7.32 5.92 9.60
CA SER A 346 8.12 5.29 10.69
C SER A 346 9.66 5.39 10.57
N THR A 347 10.18 5.96 9.49
CA THR A 347 11.62 6.09 9.21
C THR A 347 12.26 7.37 9.75
N ALA A 348 11.50 8.22 10.47
CA ALA A 348 12.03 9.42 11.15
C ALA A 348 13.13 9.13 12.21
N LYS A 349 13.53 7.87 12.40
CA LYS A 349 14.63 7.44 13.27
C LYS A 349 15.95 8.17 13.02
N THR A 350 16.19 8.70 11.81
CA THR A 350 17.45 9.38 11.50
C THR A 350 17.40 10.90 11.63
N LYS A 351 16.23 11.53 11.90
CA LYS A 351 16.01 13.00 11.84
C LYS A 351 16.44 13.70 10.54
N LYS A 352 16.95 12.96 9.56
CA LYS A 352 17.54 13.46 8.30
C LYS A 352 16.66 13.15 7.08
N GLU A 353 15.39 12.83 7.30
CA GLU A 353 14.47 12.47 6.23
C GLU A 353 13.10 13.09 6.49
N ILE A 354 12.48 13.60 5.44
CA ILE A 354 11.08 14.02 5.43
C ILE A 354 10.30 13.19 4.42
N SER A 355 9.17 12.63 4.83
CA SER A 355 8.21 12.04 3.89
C SER A 355 7.22 13.11 3.44
N VAL A 356 6.95 13.17 2.14
CA VAL A 356 6.02 14.16 1.59
C VAL A 356 5.14 13.53 0.51
N THR A 357 4.00 14.15 0.27
CA THR A 357 3.16 13.95 -0.91
C THR A 357 3.18 15.22 -1.75
N LEU A 358 3.67 15.12 -2.98
CA LEU A 358 3.62 16.19 -3.99
C LEU A 358 2.32 16.05 -4.76
N LEU A 359 1.38 16.96 -4.56
CA LEU A 359 0.10 17.01 -5.28
C LEU A 359 0.23 18.01 -6.43
N ALA A 360 -0.08 17.59 -7.66
CA ALA A 360 0.02 18.45 -8.83
C ALA A 360 -1.12 18.18 -9.83
N PRO A 361 -1.57 19.17 -10.62
CA PRO A 361 -2.56 18.96 -11.66
C PRO A 361 -2.03 18.11 -12.82
N SER A 362 -0.71 18.09 -13.03
CA SER A 362 -0.05 17.39 -14.12
C SER A 362 1.37 16.97 -13.76
N GLU A 363 1.92 16.05 -14.55
CA GLU A 363 3.28 15.57 -14.37
C GLU A 363 4.38 16.64 -14.51
N PRO A 364 4.33 17.60 -15.47
CA PRO A 364 5.31 18.69 -15.50
C PRO A 364 5.33 19.55 -14.23
N VAL A 365 4.16 19.84 -13.66
CA VAL A 365 4.06 20.60 -12.40
C VAL A 365 4.61 19.78 -11.23
N ARG A 366 4.35 18.47 -11.20
CA ARG A 366 4.92 17.56 -10.20
C ARG A 366 6.45 17.57 -10.23
N HIS A 367 7.05 17.54 -11.41
CA HIS A 367 8.51 17.62 -11.57
C HIS A 367 9.07 18.97 -11.09
N TYR A 368 8.38 20.07 -11.38
CA TYR A 368 8.75 21.39 -10.85
C TYR A 368 8.74 21.40 -9.31
N LEU A 369 7.67 20.89 -8.69
CA LEU A 369 7.57 20.80 -7.23
C LEU A 369 8.67 19.91 -6.63
N GLU A 370 8.96 18.77 -7.26
CA GLU A 370 10.03 17.88 -6.80
C GLU A 370 11.40 18.56 -6.85
N ASN A 371 11.73 19.23 -7.95
CA ASN A 371 13.01 19.93 -8.09
C ASN A 371 13.13 21.09 -7.11
N ARG A 372 12.04 21.85 -6.91
CA ARG A 372 12.03 22.95 -5.96
C ARG A 372 12.18 22.45 -4.52
N LEU A 373 11.50 21.35 -4.17
CA LEU A 373 11.67 20.72 -2.87
C LEU A 373 13.11 20.28 -2.66
N ARG A 374 13.74 19.59 -3.62
CA ARG A 374 15.15 19.16 -3.51
C ARG A 374 16.08 20.33 -3.24
N TYR A 375 15.87 21.46 -3.90
CA TYR A 375 16.65 22.68 -3.68
C TYR A 375 16.47 23.27 -2.28
N LEU A 376 15.26 23.22 -1.71
CA LEU A 376 15.01 23.71 -0.35
C LEU A 376 15.58 22.77 0.72
N LEU A 377 15.64 21.47 0.44
CA LEU A 377 16.11 20.45 1.38
C LEU A 377 17.64 20.28 1.40
N SER A 378 18.33 20.61 0.29
CA SER A 378 19.80 20.80 0.29
C SER A 378 20.20 21.97 1.18
#